data_AF-A0A3B9ZSF8-F1
#
_entry.id   AF-A0A3B9ZSF8-F1
#
_cell.length_a   1.000
_cell.length_b   1.000
_cell.length_c   1.000
_cell.angle_alpha   90.00
_cell.angle_beta   90.00
_cell.angle_gamma   90.00
#
_symmetry.space_group_name_H-M   'P 1'
#
loop_
_entity.id
_entity.type
_entity.pdbx_description
1 polymer ?
#
loop_
_entity_poly.entity_id
_entity_poly.type
_entity_poly.pdbx_seq_one_letter_code
_entity_poly.pdbx_strand_id
1 'polypeptide(L)'
;EKNVMSRPPKDINEPFFGAKKIWLSCSQGIGILVIVFAVYLLGLKMGYSEQEDRALAFTTLIAANIAVILSNRSWTRNIFQILGTSNKTVKWVVGGASLF
;
A
#
# COMPACT_ATOMS: atom_id res chain seq x y z
N GLU A 1 21.06 -0.59 2.65
CA GLU A 1 21.29 -0.79 4.10
C GLU A 1 22.78 -0.88 4.34
N LYS A 2 23.26 -0.47 5.51
CA LYS A 2 24.71 -0.33 5.79
C LYS A 2 25.45 -1.66 6.03
N ASN A 3 24.88 -2.80 5.63
CA ASN A 3 25.43 -4.12 5.92
C ASN A 3 25.13 -5.17 4.82
N VAL A 4 25.02 -4.73 3.56
CA VAL A 4 24.75 -5.63 2.43
C VAL A 4 25.96 -6.52 2.10
N MET A 5 27.18 -6.04 2.35
CA MET A 5 28.43 -6.77 2.04
C MET A 5 28.87 -7.77 3.12
N SER A 6 28.27 -7.73 4.32
CA SER A 6 28.62 -8.65 5.43
C SER A 6 27.54 -9.72 5.68
N ARG A 7 26.44 -9.71 4.92
CA ARG A 7 25.43 -10.75 4.99
C ARG A 7 25.84 -11.92 4.09
N PRO A 8 25.79 -13.17 4.60
CA PRO A 8 26.00 -14.33 3.75
C PRO A 8 24.96 -14.33 2.61
N PRO A 9 25.36 -14.79 1.40
CA PRO A 9 24.46 -14.86 0.26
C PRO A 9 23.22 -15.68 0.63
N LYS A 10 22.05 -15.18 0.23
CA LYS A 10 20.76 -15.80 0.52
C LYS A 10 20.72 -17.21 -0.07
N ASP A 11 20.33 -18.19 0.73
CA ASP A 11 20.24 -19.59 0.32
C ASP A 11 19.24 -19.75 -0.84
N ILE A 12 19.61 -20.50 -1.88
CA ILE A 12 18.79 -20.71 -3.09
C ILE A 12 17.44 -21.36 -2.75
N ASN A 13 17.37 -22.12 -1.66
CA ASN A 13 16.17 -22.84 -1.24
C ASN A 13 15.22 -22.01 -0.37
N GLU A 14 15.58 -20.77 -0.02
CA GLU A 14 14.66 -19.90 0.71
C GLU A 14 13.60 -19.32 -0.22
N PRO A 15 12.30 -19.55 0.04
CA PRO A 15 11.25 -19.01 -0.80
C PRO A 15 11.35 -17.48 -0.88
N PHE A 16 11.38 -16.95 -2.11
CA PHE A 16 11.41 -15.50 -2.39
C PHE A 16 10.30 -14.75 -1.64
N PHE A 17 9.13 -15.39 -1.55
CA PHE A 17 8.00 -14.99 -0.74
C PHE A 17 7.88 -15.91 0.47
N GLY A 18 8.31 -15.46 1.65
CA GLY A 18 7.96 -16.14 2.88
C GLY A 18 6.44 -16.17 3.07
N ALA A 19 5.87 -17.32 3.45
CA ALA A 19 4.43 -17.51 3.62
C ALA A 19 3.77 -16.42 4.50
N LYS A 20 4.50 -15.89 5.49
CA LYS A 20 4.08 -14.76 6.33
C LYS A 20 3.77 -13.48 5.52
N LYS A 21 4.55 -13.19 4.46
CA LYS A 21 4.31 -12.03 3.57
C LYS A 21 3.07 -12.24 2.69
N ILE A 22 2.85 -13.48 2.23
CA ILE A 22 1.66 -13.83 1.44
C ILE A 22 0.40 -13.66 2.28
N TRP A 23 0.41 -14.19 3.52
CA TRP A 23 -0.72 -14.08 4.44
C TRP A 23 -1.04 -12.62 4.78
N LEU A 24 -0.01 -11.81 5.03
CA LEU A 24 -0.17 -10.38 5.25
C LEU A 24 -0.79 -9.69 4.03
N SER A 25 -0.26 -9.94 2.82
CA SER A 25 -0.77 -9.33 1.59
C SER A 25 -2.22 -9.72 1.32
N CYS A 26 -2.60 -10.96 1.65
CA CYS A 26 -3.98 -11.44 1.54
C CYS A 26 -4.90 -10.70 2.54
N SER A 27 -4.47 -10.57 3.80
CA SER A 27 -5.23 -9.83 4.81
C SER A 27 -5.43 -8.36 4.46
N GLN A 28 -4.44 -7.72 3.85
CA GLN A 28 -4.52 -6.34 3.36
C GLN A 28 -5.52 -6.21 2.21
N GLY A 29 -5.51 -7.16 1.27
CA GLY A 29 -6.48 -7.20 0.17
C GLY A 29 -7.92 -7.35 0.67
N ILE A 30 -8.15 -8.23 1.66
CA ILE A 30 -9.46 -8.38 2.31
C ILE A 30 -9.89 -7.07 2.97
N GLY A 31 -8.97 -6.38 3.66
CA GLY A 31 -9.25 -5.07 4.26
C GLY A 31 -9.68 -4.01 3.23
N ILE A 32 -8.96 -3.92 2.10
CA ILE A 32 -9.34 -3.00 1.01
C ILE A 32 -10.73 -3.33 0.48
N LEU A 33 -11.03 -4.61 0.24
CA LEU A 33 -12.32 -5.05 -0.28
C LEU A 33 -13.45 -4.63 0.67
N VAL A 34 -13.29 -4.84 1.97
CA VAL A 34 -14.30 -4.43 2.98
C VAL A 34 -14.50 -2.91 2.98
N ILE A 35 -13.42 -2.12 2.91
CA ILE A 35 -13.50 -0.65 2.91
C ILE A 35 -14.23 -0.15 1.65
N VAL A 36 -13.83 -0.61 0.47
CA VAL A 36 -14.44 -0.18 -0.80
C VAL A 36 -15.91 -0.60 -0.85
N PHE A 37 -16.23 -1.81 -0.37
CA PHE A 37 -17.61 -2.28 -0.29
C PHE A 37 -18.45 -1.43 0.67
N ALA A 38 -17.91 -1.05 1.83
CA ALA A 38 -18.58 -0.16 2.76
C ALA A 38 -18.85 1.23 2.16
N VAL A 39 -17.86 1.82 1.47
CA VAL A 39 -18.02 3.12 0.81
C VAL A 39 -19.08 3.04 -0.29
N TYR A 40 -19.10 1.96 -1.08
CA TYR A 40 -20.11 1.74 -2.11
C TYR A 40 -21.53 1.62 -1.51
N LEU A 41 -21.70 0.89 -0.40
CA LEU A 41 -22.98 0.79 0.29
C LEU A 41 -23.43 2.13 0.89
N LEU A 42 -22.50 2.94 1.41
CA LEU A 42 -22.80 4.29 1.89
C LEU A 42 -23.27 5.20 0.75
N GLY A 43 -22.62 5.12 -0.41
CA GLY A 43 -23.02 5.86 -1.60
C GLY A 43 -24.45 5.54 -2.06
N LEU A 44 -24.76 4.24 -2.13
CA LEU A 44 -26.11 3.74 -2.41
C LEU A 44 -27.16 4.25 -1.40
N LYS A 45 -26.79 4.35 -0.11
CA LYS A 45 -27.67 4.87 0.95
C LYS A 45 -27.88 6.38 0.87
N MET A 46 -26.90 7.12 0.35
CA MET A 46 -26.98 8.57 0.15
C MET A 46 -27.79 8.97 -1.10
N GLY A 47 -28.17 7.99 -1.94
CA GLY A 47 -29.01 8.22 -3.12
C GLY A 47 -28.25 8.88 -4.28
N TYR A 48 -26.93 8.70 -4.32
CA TYR A 48 -26.10 9.17 -5.43
C TYR A 48 -26.46 8.46 -6.74
N SER A 49 -26.14 9.11 -7.85
CA SER A 49 -26.27 8.46 -9.16
C SER A 49 -25.28 7.30 -9.28
N GLU A 50 -25.63 6.31 -10.11
CA GLU A 50 -24.78 5.13 -10.32
C GLU A 50 -23.35 5.50 -10.80
N GLN A 51 -23.21 6.63 -11.51
CA GLN A 51 -21.91 7.16 -11.94
C GLN A 51 -21.09 7.74 -10.78
N GLU A 52 -21.72 8.49 -9.87
CA GLU A 52 -21.05 9.07 -8.70
C GLU A 52 -20.57 8.00 -7.73
N ASP A 53 -21.39 6.97 -7.46
CA ASP A 53 -21.02 5.85 -6.59
C ASP A 53 -19.84 5.06 -7.14
N ARG A 54 -19.82 4.82 -8.46
CA ARG A 54 -18.69 4.14 -9.12
C ARG A 54 -17.42 4.97 -9.06
N ALA A 55 -17.51 6.29 -9.26
CA ALA A 55 -16.37 7.19 -9.16
C ALA A 55 -15.81 7.23 -7.73
N LEU A 56 -16.69 7.31 -6.72
CA LEU A 56 -16.30 7.30 -5.31
C LEU A 56 -15.62 5.99 -4.91
N ALA A 57 -16.18 4.85 -5.32
CA ALA A 57 -15.61 3.54 -5.08
C ALA A 57 -14.23 3.39 -5.76
N PHE A 58 -14.09 3.88 -6.99
CA PHE A 58 -12.82 3.84 -7.73
C PHE A 58 -11.73 4.68 -7.03
N THR A 59 -12.04 5.92 -6.63
CA THR A 59 -11.10 6.78 -5.90
C THR A 59 -10.71 6.17 -4.56
N THR A 60 -11.67 5.59 -3.84
CA THR A 60 -11.42 4.87 -2.59
C THR A 60 -10.47 3.68 -2.81
N LEU A 61 -10.68 2.91 -3.88
CA LEU A 61 -9.81 1.80 -4.24
C LEU A 61 -8.38 2.27 -4.52
N ILE A 62 -8.20 3.37 -5.27
CA ILE A 62 -6.88 3.95 -5.53
C ILE A 62 -6.21 4.37 -4.21
N ALA A 63 -6.91 5.14 -3.37
CA ALA A 63 -6.38 5.61 -2.08
C ALA A 63 -5.99 4.44 -1.17
N ALA A 64 -6.81 3.39 -1.12
CA ALA A 64 -6.54 2.19 -0.32
C ALA A 64 -5.33 1.41 -0.83
N ASN A 65 -5.15 1.28 -2.16
CA ASN A 65 -3.96 0.68 -2.75
C ASN A 65 -2.69 1.47 -2.42
N ILE A 66 -2.73 2.81 -2.47
CA ILE A 66 -1.61 3.66 -2.07
C ILE A 66 -1.27 3.44 -0.59
N ALA A 67 -2.28 3.42 0.28
CA ALA A 67 -2.10 3.15 1.71
C ALA A 67 -1.43 1.79 1.98
N VAL A 68 -1.81 0.74 1.25
CA VAL A 68 -1.19 -0.57 1.36
C VAL A 68 0.26 -0.58 0.87
N ILE A 69 0.58 0.11 -0.24
CA ILE A 69 1.97 0.25 -0.69
C ILE A 69 2.82 0.94 0.37
N LEU A 70 2.32 2.03 0.97
CA LEU A 70 3.00 2.74 2.05
C LEU A 70 3.19 1.85 3.29
N SER A 71 2.15 1.09 3.67
CA SER A 71 2.19 0.15 4.80
C SER A 71 3.21 -0.97 4.58
N ASN A 72 3.20 -1.61 3.41
CA ASN A 72 4.18 -2.66 3.04
C ASN A 72 5.62 -2.13 2.99
N ARG A 73 5.80 -0.88 2.57
CA ARG A 73 7.11 -0.21 2.58
C ARG A 73 7.57 0.13 4.00
N SER A 74 6.66 0.50 4.90
CA SER A 74 6.94 0.83 6.30
C SER A 74 7.45 -0.35 7.13
N TRP A 75 6.95 -1.55 6.85
CA TRP A 75 7.40 -2.80 7.50
C TRP A 75 8.80 -3.21 7.06
N THR A 76 9.19 -2.86 5.84
CA THR A 76 10.53 -3.18 5.32
C THR A 76 11.57 -2.14 5.74
N ARG A 77 11.15 -0.88 5.97
CA ARG A 77 12.00 0.21 6.47
C ARG A 77 11.15 1.22 7.23
N ASN A 78 11.56 1.55 8.46
CA ASN A 78 10.89 2.53 9.32
C ASN A 78 10.52 3.81 8.56
N ILE A 79 9.23 4.15 8.51
CA ILE A 79 8.68 5.32 7.78
C ILE A 79 9.39 6.62 8.20
N PHE A 80 9.68 6.78 9.49
CA PHE A 80 10.42 7.92 10.03
C PHE A 80 11.89 7.95 9.59
N GLN A 81 12.51 6.79 9.40
CA GLN A 81 13.89 6.69 8.89
C GLN A 81 13.95 6.99 7.39
N ILE A 82 12.92 6.64 6.61
CA ILE A 82 12.84 6.99 5.18
C ILE A 82 12.60 8.50 4.99
N LEU A 83 11.68 9.10 5.75
CA LEU A 83 11.45 10.55 5.71
C LEU A 83 12.68 11.36 6.16
N GLY A 84 13.45 10.82 7.12
CA GLY A 84 14.70 11.40 7.58
C GLY A 84 15.90 11.16 6.66
N THR A 85 15.88 10.13 5.80
CA THR A 85 16.95 9.92 4.83
C THR A 85 16.81 10.84 3.61
N SER A 86 17.82 11.68 3.40
CA SER A 86 17.98 12.63 2.28
C SER A 86 18.05 11.91 0.93
N ASN A 87 16.93 11.37 0.44
CA ASN A 87 16.83 10.83 -0.92
C ASN A 87 15.73 11.58 -1.68
N LYS A 88 16.16 12.52 -2.54
CA LYS A 88 15.31 13.43 -3.32
C LYS A 88 14.22 12.68 -4.12
N THR A 89 14.49 11.45 -4.54
CA THR A 89 13.56 10.65 -5.36
C THR A 89 12.31 10.24 -4.59
N VAL A 90 12.41 9.94 -3.30
CA VAL A 90 11.22 9.55 -2.49
C VAL A 90 10.28 10.74 -2.29
N LYS A 91 10.83 11.95 -2.13
CA LYS A 91 10.03 13.18 -2.03
C LYS A 91 9.27 13.48 -3.32
N TRP A 92 9.89 13.25 -4.48
CA TRP A 92 9.22 13.43 -5.78
C TRP A 92 8.09 12.42 -6.01
N VAL A 93 8.29 11.15 -5.65
CA VAL A 93 7.25 10.12 -5.81
C VAL A 93 6.07 10.38 -4.87
N VAL A 94 6.33 10.80 -3.63
CA VAL A 94 5.25 11.18 -2.69
C VAL A 94 4.54 12.45 -3.14
N GLY A 95 5.27 13.46 -3.62
CA GLY A 95 4.68 14.69 -4.17
C GLY A 95 3.82 14.43 -5.41
N GLY A 96 4.25 13.53 -6.31
CA GLY A 96 3.47 13.12 -7.47
C GLY A 96 2.22 12.31 -7.11
N ALA A 97 2.30 11.46 -6.09
CA ALA A 97 1.14 10.69 -5.61
C ALA A 97 0.10 11.55 -4.86
N SER A 98 0.51 12.66 -4.25
CA SER A 98 -0.39 13.65 -3.63
C SER A 98 -1.02 14.62 -4.63
N LEU A 99 -0.52 14.68 -5.88
CA LEU A 99 -0.96 15.62 -6.91
C LEU A 99 -1.91 14.98 -7.94
N PHE A 100 -2.32 13.74 -7.73
CA PHE A 100 -3.31 13.02 -8.55
C PHE A 100 -4.60 12.85 -7.76
#